data_AF-A0A946Z0R1-F1
#
_entry.id   AF-A0A946Z0R1-F1
#
_cell.length_a   1.000
_cell.length_b   1.000
_cell.length_c   1.000
_cell.angle_alpha   90.00
_cell.angle_beta   90.00
_cell.angle_gamma   90.00
#
_symmetry.space_group_name_H-M   'P 1'
#
loop_
_entity.id
_entity.type
_entity.pdbx_description
1 polymer ?
#
loop_
_entity_poly.entity_id
_entity_poly.type
_entity_poly.pdbx_seq_one_letter_code
_entity_poly.pdbx_strand_id
1 'polypeptide(L)'
;MGQKIHPYGLRLGITTDWKSRWYAEKDYADNVVEDAKIRDFLRGELTRGAVSRIEIERIGDKKIQIDVHTARPGVVIGRSGSEAERLRSALEKMTGRIVKFNVIEVQNGETDAALLARSVADQLEGRVSFRRAMKRTVQTALKAGAQGVRVQASGRLGGADMGRREWYLEGRVPLHTLRADVDFGQATARTTVGAIGIKVWVYKGDVLPSLSANREKIAAEARLAAGGPAKRRAPSPKARAEQAAGADRSSRLIEAGGGKRLVEAGGGKRTGGGKRLIEAGGGKRKPSVAEAKSELDEARQDVTTPTEEAKPAPSEETKTTPEAAETPAAPESAETKATPEAAATPVAPEPDDVPAADATATDEESE
;
A
#
# COMPACT_ATOMS: atom_id res chain seq x y z
N MET A 1 -9.95 -28.71 -4.22
CA MET A 1 -9.84 -28.06 -2.89
C MET A 1 -9.97 -26.55 -3.00
N GLY A 2 -10.92 -25.97 -2.25
CA GLY A 2 -11.22 -24.52 -2.22
C GLY A 2 -11.46 -23.95 -0.82
N GLN A 3 -11.03 -24.66 0.24
CA GLN A 3 -11.34 -24.38 1.66
C GLN A 3 -10.62 -23.15 2.26
N LYS A 4 -10.30 -22.12 1.46
CA LYS A 4 -9.57 -20.93 1.94
C LYS A 4 -10.38 -19.66 1.73
N ILE A 5 -10.75 -19.02 2.83
CA ILE A 5 -11.44 -17.72 2.89
C ILE A 5 -10.54 -16.62 2.30
N HIS A 6 -11.15 -15.61 1.68
CA HIS A 6 -10.43 -14.45 1.13
C HIS A 6 -9.75 -13.63 2.25
N PRO A 7 -8.41 -13.42 2.24
CA PRO A 7 -7.68 -12.85 3.39
C PRO A 7 -8.17 -11.47 3.84
N TYR A 8 -8.49 -10.60 2.88
CA TYR A 8 -9.08 -9.27 3.09
C TYR A 8 -10.52 -9.33 3.64
N GLY A 9 -11.36 -10.27 3.16
CA GLY A 9 -12.73 -10.42 3.66
C GLY A 9 -12.77 -10.91 5.12
N LEU A 10 -11.80 -11.76 5.50
CA LEU A 10 -11.61 -12.23 6.89
C LEU A 10 -11.12 -11.11 7.84
N ARG A 11 -10.64 -9.98 7.32
CA ARG A 11 -10.04 -8.86 8.08
C ARG A 11 -10.86 -7.57 8.02
N LEU A 12 -11.97 -7.59 7.27
CA LEU A 12 -12.84 -6.45 7.05
C LEU A 12 -13.45 -5.98 8.38
N GLY A 13 -13.22 -4.72 8.74
CA GLY A 13 -13.62 -4.16 10.04
C GLY A 13 -12.74 -4.53 11.24
N ILE A 14 -11.62 -5.25 11.04
CA ILE A 14 -10.63 -5.55 12.09
C ILE A 14 -9.29 -4.87 11.79
N THR A 15 -8.73 -5.08 10.60
CA THR A 15 -7.49 -4.43 10.13
C THR A 15 -7.61 -3.77 8.77
N THR A 16 -8.66 -4.09 7.98
CA THR A 16 -8.86 -3.54 6.65
C THR A 16 -10.24 -2.88 6.50
N ASP A 17 -10.25 -1.67 5.93
CA ASP A 17 -11.47 -0.90 5.64
C ASP A 17 -12.18 -1.31 4.34
N TRP A 18 -13.43 -0.87 4.20
CA TRP A 18 -14.26 -1.00 3.01
C TRP A 18 -13.78 -0.12 1.83
N LYS A 19 -13.92 -0.63 0.59
CA LYS A 19 -13.59 0.09 -0.66
C LYS A 19 -14.73 0.94 -1.22
N SER A 20 -15.97 0.73 -0.78
CA SER A 20 -17.07 1.68 -0.98
C SER A 20 -17.47 2.24 0.38
N ARG A 21 -17.69 3.55 0.47
CA ARG A 21 -18.02 4.28 1.70
C ARG A 21 -19.24 5.16 1.44
N TRP A 22 -20.42 4.61 1.65
CA TRP A 22 -21.69 5.32 1.50
C TRP A 22 -22.81 4.58 2.25
N TYR A 23 -23.94 5.26 2.43
CA TYR A 23 -25.17 4.69 3.00
C TYR A 23 -26.36 5.08 2.12
N ALA A 24 -27.21 4.11 1.79
CA ALA A 24 -28.50 4.32 1.15
C ALA A 24 -29.45 3.20 1.59
N GLU A 25 -30.73 3.52 1.81
CA GLU A 25 -31.73 2.59 2.31
C GLU A 25 -32.60 2.01 1.18
N LYS A 26 -33.19 2.88 0.35
CA LYS A 26 -34.02 2.49 -0.80
C LYS A 26 -33.16 2.14 -2.02
N ASP A 27 -32.34 3.08 -2.45
CA ASP A 27 -31.60 3.01 -3.72
C ASP A 27 -30.33 2.13 -3.62
N TYR A 28 -30.24 1.25 -2.62
CA TYR A 28 -29.03 0.47 -2.33
C TYR A 28 -28.61 -0.41 -3.52
N ALA A 29 -29.58 -1.10 -4.14
CA ALA A 29 -29.34 -2.01 -5.26
C ALA A 29 -28.75 -1.26 -6.47
N ASP A 30 -29.34 -0.13 -6.85
CA ASP A 30 -28.90 0.66 -8.01
C ASP A 30 -27.52 1.28 -7.78
N ASN A 31 -27.25 1.81 -6.57
CA ASN A 31 -25.93 2.31 -6.21
C ASN A 31 -24.85 1.19 -6.24
N VAL A 32 -25.18 -0.06 -5.89
CA VAL A 32 -24.25 -1.21 -6.04
C VAL A 32 -24.00 -1.57 -7.50
N VAL A 33 -25.04 -1.59 -8.34
CA VAL A 33 -24.91 -1.87 -9.79
C VAL A 33 -24.11 -0.76 -10.48
N GLU A 34 -24.28 0.49 -10.08
CA GLU A 34 -23.49 1.64 -10.55
C GLU A 34 -22.04 1.57 -10.08
N ASP A 35 -21.77 1.28 -8.79
CA ASP A 35 -20.41 1.03 -8.26
C ASP A 35 -19.68 -0.09 -9.01
N ALA A 36 -20.40 -1.13 -9.45
CA ALA A 36 -19.84 -2.22 -10.27
C ALA A 36 -19.47 -1.73 -11.67
N LYS A 37 -20.40 -1.07 -12.38
CA LYS A 37 -20.18 -0.48 -13.72
C LYS A 37 -18.99 0.49 -13.72
N ILE A 38 -18.91 1.37 -12.73
CA ILE A 38 -17.79 2.32 -12.53
C ILE A 38 -16.45 1.57 -12.43
N ARG A 39 -16.39 0.51 -11.60
CA ARG A 39 -15.16 -0.26 -11.38
C ARG A 39 -14.70 -1.01 -12.61
N ASP A 40 -15.62 -1.60 -13.38
CA ASP A 40 -15.26 -2.38 -14.56
C ASP A 40 -14.91 -1.49 -15.77
N PHE A 41 -15.57 -0.33 -15.93
CA PHE A 41 -15.15 0.72 -16.87
C PHE A 41 -13.72 1.21 -16.55
N LEU A 42 -13.44 1.60 -15.31
CA LEU A 42 -12.11 2.07 -14.89
C LEU A 42 -11.03 1.00 -15.04
N ARG A 43 -11.33 -0.29 -14.81
CA ARG A 43 -10.40 -1.40 -15.07
C ARG A 43 -10.11 -1.60 -16.56
N GLY A 44 -11.08 -1.30 -17.44
CA GLY A 44 -10.95 -1.40 -18.89
C GLY A 44 -10.06 -0.32 -19.49
N GLU A 45 -10.30 0.95 -19.15
CA GLU A 45 -9.49 2.07 -19.65
C GLU A 45 -8.09 2.10 -18.99
N LEU A 46 -8.00 1.96 -17.66
CA LEU A 46 -6.74 2.14 -16.91
C LEU A 46 -5.81 0.91 -16.90
N THR A 47 -5.87 0.06 -17.92
CA THR A 47 -5.00 -1.13 -18.07
C THR A 47 -3.51 -0.79 -17.98
N ARG A 48 -3.08 0.32 -18.62
CA ARG A 48 -1.70 0.84 -18.55
C ARG A 48 -1.40 1.61 -17.26
N GLY A 49 -2.43 2.02 -16.53
CA GLY A 49 -2.36 2.90 -15.36
C GLY A 49 -1.95 2.24 -14.05
N ALA A 50 -1.68 0.93 -14.03
CA ALA A 50 -1.21 0.18 -12.85
C ALA A 50 -2.00 0.53 -11.56
N VAL A 51 -3.31 0.28 -11.61
CA VAL A 51 -4.25 0.56 -10.50
C VAL A 51 -4.22 -0.57 -9.47
N SER A 52 -4.02 -0.21 -8.20
CA SER A 52 -4.09 -1.11 -7.04
C SER A 52 -5.54 -1.33 -6.61
N ARG A 53 -6.24 -0.21 -6.33
CA ARG A 53 -7.61 -0.21 -5.81
C ARG A 53 -8.34 1.07 -6.18
N ILE A 54 -9.65 0.95 -6.31
CA ILE A 54 -10.58 2.03 -6.59
C ILE A 54 -11.47 2.15 -5.35
N GLU A 55 -11.39 3.28 -4.68
CA GLU A 55 -12.24 3.65 -3.55
C GLU A 55 -13.39 4.55 -4.06
N ILE A 56 -14.61 4.33 -3.58
CA ILE A 56 -15.81 5.08 -4.00
C ILE A 56 -16.52 5.60 -2.76
N GLU A 57 -16.63 6.92 -2.64
CA GLU A 57 -17.37 7.61 -1.58
C GLU A 57 -18.55 8.36 -2.21
N ARG A 58 -19.75 8.30 -1.60
CA ARG A 58 -20.93 9.02 -2.09
C ARG A 58 -21.41 10.00 -1.02
N ILE A 59 -21.43 11.29 -1.35
CA ILE A 59 -21.69 12.37 -0.41
C ILE A 59 -23.09 12.93 -0.70
N GLY A 60 -24.08 12.20 -0.19
CA GLY A 60 -25.48 12.36 -0.59
C GLY A 60 -25.73 11.93 -2.04
N ASP A 61 -26.94 12.17 -2.53
CA ASP A 61 -27.45 11.50 -3.73
C ASP A 61 -26.82 11.99 -5.04
N LYS A 62 -26.21 13.20 -5.03
CA LYS A 62 -25.81 13.94 -6.23
C LYS A 62 -24.30 14.01 -6.49
N LYS A 63 -23.47 13.52 -5.57
CA LYS A 63 -21.99 13.65 -5.64
C LYS A 63 -21.30 12.33 -5.36
N ILE A 64 -20.53 11.85 -6.33
CA ILE A 64 -19.63 10.69 -6.17
C ILE A 64 -18.19 11.20 -6.14
N GLN A 65 -17.41 10.79 -5.14
CA GLN A 65 -15.96 10.88 -5.15
C GLN A 65 -15.38 9.50 -5.50
N ILE A 66 -14.46 9.48 -6.46
CA ILE A 66 -13.77 8.26 -6.91
C ILE A 66 -12.27 8.48 -6.73
N ASP A 67 -11.69 7.68 -5.84
CA ASP A 67 -10.29 7.78 -5.43
C ASP A 67 -9.52 6.58 -6.00
N VAL A 68 -8.74 6.82 -7.05
CA VAL A 68 -7.98 5.79 -7.77
C VAL A 68 -6.56 5.73 -7.24
N HIS A 69 -6.21 4.63 -6.58
CA HIS A 69 -4.85 4.40 -6.06
C HIS A 69 -4.00 3.68 -7.11
N THR A 70 -2.93 4.31 -7.56
CA THR A 70 -2.07 3.89 -8.69
C THR A 70 -0.59 4.04 -8.35
N ALA A 71 0.27 3.19 -8.94
CA ALA A 71 1.73 3.36 -8.91
C ALA A 71 2.28 4.18 -10.09
N ARG A 72 1.41 4.74 -10.95
CA ARG A 72 1.76 5.52 -12.15
C ARG A 72 0.77 6.68 -12.37
N PRO A 73 0.64 7.65 -11.44
CA PRO A 73 -0.34 8.73 -11.53
C PRO A 73 -0.27 9.52 -12.85
N GLY A 74 0.94 9.77 -13.38
CA GLY A 74 1.11 10.46 -14.67
C GLY A 74 0.48 9.76 -15.88
N VAL A 75 0.30 8.43 -15.84
CA VAL A 75 -0.39 7.67 -16.91
C VAL A 75 -1.92 7.79 -16.77
N VAL A 76 -2.42 7.93 -15.55
CA VAL A 76 -3.86 8.09 -15.25
C VAL A 76 -4.33 9.53 -15.50
N ILE A 77 -3.46 10.51 -15.28
CA ILE A 77 -3.74 11.94 -15.52
C ILE A 77 -3.61 12.30 -17.00
N GLY A 78 -2.65 11.69 -17.71
CA GLY A 78 -2.36 11.97 -19.12
C GLY A 78 -1.67 13.32 -19.33
N ARG A 79 -1.46 13.68 -20.60
CA ARG A 79 -0.82 14.97 -20.96
C ARG A 79 -1.74 16.13 -20.57
N SER A 80 -1.26 17.04 -19.74
CA SER A 80 -2.01 18.22 -19.26
C SER A 80 -3.39 17.91 -18.64
N GLY A 81 -3.58 16.73 -18.04
CA GLY A 81 -4.85 16.33 -17.43
C GLY A 81 -5.94 15.83 -18.39
N SER A 82 -5.64 15.75 -19.70
CA SER A 82 -6.62 15.36 -20.73
C SER A 82 -7.30 14.00 -20.49
N GLU A 83 -6.58 13.01 -19.99
CA GLU A 83 -7.13 11.67 -19.74
C GLU A 83 -8.01 11.66 -18.48
N ALA A 84 -7.61 12.39 -17.43
CA ALA A 84 -8.43 12.54 -16.23
C ALA A 84 -9.77 13.23 -16.52
N GLU A 85 -9.78 14.29 -17.35
CA GLU A 85 -11.02 14.99 -17.71
C GLU A 85 -11.88 14.17 -18.70
N ARG A 86 -11.27 13.38 -19.60
CA ARG A 86 -11.97 12.38 -20.43
C ARG A 86 -12.66 11.33 -19.56
N LEU A 87 -11.94 10.73 -18.61
CA LEU A 87 -12.48 9.72 -17.69
C LEU A 87 -13.58 10.29 -16.82
N ARG A 88 -13.39 11.51 -16.28
CA ARG A 88 -14.43 12.23 -15.52
C ARG A 88 -15.67 12.47 -16.37
N SER A 89 -15.53 13.03 -17.57
CA SER A 89 -16.64 13.25 -18.51
C SER A 89 -17.38 11.97 -18.87
N ALA A 90 -16.69 10.83 -18.98
CA ALA A 90 -17.32 9.53 -19.19
C ALA A 90 -18.10 9.05 -17.95
N LEU A 91 -17.51 9.19 -16.75
CA LEU A 91 -18.16 8.83 -15.49
C LEU A 91 -19.39 9.68 -15.17
N GLU A 92 -19.34 11.01 -15.41
CA GLU A 92 -20.49 11.90 -15.25
C GLU A 92 -21.64 11.50 -16.22
N LYS A 93 -21.31 11.13 -17.47
CA LYS A 93 -22.29 10.59 -18.45
C LYS A 93 -22.87 9.23 -18.05
N MET A 94 -22.07 8.33 -17.46
CA MET A 94 -22.52 7.00 -17.03
C MET A 94 -23.38 7.01 -15.76
N THR A 95 -23.20 8.01 -14.90
CA THR A 95 -23.85 8.10 -13.58
C THR A 95 -25.00 9.10 -13.55
N GLY A 96 -24.98 10.13 -14.41
CA GLY A 96 -25.90 11.26 -14.32
C GLY A 96 -25.67 12.15 -13.09
N ARG A 97 -24.53 11.98 -12.39
CA ARG A 97 -24.18 12.67 -11.14
C ARG A 97 -22.88 13.45 -11.32
N ILE A 98 -22.61 14.38 -10.39
CA ILE A 98 -21.36 15.14 -10.39
C ILE A 98 -20.25 14.25 -9.83
N VAL A 99 -19.17 14.03 -10.59
CA VAL A 99 -18.08 13.12 -10.22
C VAL A 99 -16.81 13.90 -9.91
N LYS A 100 -16.30 13.72 -8.69
CA LYS A 100 -14.97 14.18 -8.28
C LYS A 100 -13.98 13.02 -8.40
N PHE A 101 -13.20 13.02 -9.47
CA PHE A 101 -12.17 12.02 -9.73
C PHE A 101 -10.82 12.48 -9.12
N ASN A 102 -10.28 11.71 -8.16
CA ASN A 102 -8.96 11.96 -7.58
C ASN A 102 -8.02 10.79 -7.90
N VAL A 103 -6.76 11.11 -8.21
CA VAL A 103 -5.69 10.13 -8.44
C VAL A 103 -4.72 10.20 -7.26
N ILE A 104 -4.49 9.06 -6.60
CA ILE A 104 -3.66 8.96 -5.40
C ILE A 104 -2.49 8.00 -5.67
N GLU A 105 -1.28 8.41 -5.28
CA GLU A 105 -0.06 7.64 -5.52
C GLU A 105 0.19 6.59 -4.42
N VAL A 106 0.42 5.34 -4.84
CA VAL A 106 0.84 4.23 -3.97
C VAL A 106 2.36 4.31 -3.76
N GLN A 107 2.75 4.96 -2.66
CA GLN A 107 4.15 5.22 -2.26
C GLN A 107 5.10 4.04 -2.51
N ASN A 108 4.77 2.85 -1.99
CA ASN A 108 5.57 1.63 -2.15
C ASN A 108 4.82 0.60 -2.99
N GLY A 109 4.70 0.83 -4.30
CA GLY A 109 4.03 -0.08 -5.24
C GLY A 109 4.59 -1.53 -5.23
N GLU A 110 5.85 -1.71 -4.85
CA GLU A 110 6.48 -3.02 -4.66
C GLU A 110 6.03 -3.77 -3.38
N THR A 111 5.21 -3.16 -2.53
CA THR A 111 4.58 -3.82 -1.36
C THR A 111 3.09 -4.10 -1.53
N ASP A 112 2.48 -3.64 -2.63
CA ASP A 112 1.06 -3.80 -2.91
C ASP A 112 0.78 -5.14 -3.60
N ALA A 113 -0.08 -5.96 -3.01
CA ALA A 113 -0.30 -7.32 -3.50
C ALA A 113 -0.98 -7.36 -4.88
N ALA A 114 -1.82 -6.36 -5.22
CA ALA A 114 -2.47 -6.28 -6.52
C ALA A 114 -1.50 -5.85 -7.62
N LEU A 115 -0.63 -4.87 -7.34
CA LEU A 115 0.40 -4.41 -8.28
C LEU A 115 1.47 -5.48 -8.54
N LEU A 116 1.91 -6.20 -7.49
CA LEU A 116 2.80 -7.36 -7.64
C LEU A 116 2.14 -8.47 -8.46
N ALA A 117 0.85 -8.76 -8.25
CA ALA A 117 0.12 -9.75 -9.04
C ALA A 117 0.01 -9.36 -10.52
N ARG A 118 -0.29 -8.10 -10.84
CA ARG A 118 -0.31 -7.59 -12.22
C ARG A 118 1.08 -7.63 -12.85
N SER A 119 2.12 -7.21 -12.13
CA SER A 119 3.51 -7.24 -12.61
C SER A 119 4.00 -8.67 -12.96
N VAL A 120 3.59 -9.70 -12.18
CA VAL A 120 3.84 -11.09 -12.57
C VAL A 120 3.03 -11.48 -13.81
N ALA A 121 1.78 -11.02 -13.93
CA ALA A 121 0.95 -11.30 -15.10
C ALA A 121 1.55 -10.72 -16.40
N ASP A 122 1.95 -9.45 -16.36
CA ASP A 122 2.63 -8.76 -17.48
C ASP A 122 3.91 -9.51 -17.90
N GLN A 123 4.68 -10.02 -16.94
CA GLN A 123 5.88 -10.83 -17.21
C GLN A 123 5.55 -12.18 -17.86
N LEU A 124 4.48 -12.87 -17.45
CA LEU A 124 4.06 -14.13 -18.09
C LEU A 124 3.46 -13.91 -19.49
N GLU A 125 2.71 -12.81 -19.69
CA GLU A 125 2.22 -12.37 -21.01
C GLU A 125 3.41 -12.05 -21.93
N GLY A 126 4.44 -11.38 -21.40
CA GLY A 126 5.76 -11.18 -22.04
C GLY A 126 6.65 -12.43 -22.14
N ARG A 127 6.11 -13.64 -21.98
CA ARG A 127 6.80 -14.95 -22.10
C ARG A 127 8.01 -15.16 -21.17
N VAL A 128 8.14 -14.40 -20.09
CA VAL A 128 9.22 -14.59 -19.10
C VAL A 128 9.02 -15.91 -18.35
N SER A 129 10.10 -16.66 -18.13
CA SER A 129 10.08 -17.89 -17.33
C SER A 129 9.42 -17.67 -15.96
N PHE A 130 8.37 -18.44 -15.66
CA PHE A 130 7.52 -18.24 -14.49
C PHE A 130 8.29 -18.34 -13.15
N ARG A 131 9.31 -19.19 -13.08
CA ARG A 131 10.21 -19.30 -11.91
C ARG A 131 11.02 -18.02 -11.70
N ARG A 132 11.50 -17.40 -12.80
CA ARG A 132 12.24 -16.12 -12.76
C ARG A 132 11.31 -14.97 -12.35
N ALA A 133 10.11 -14.90 -12.92
CA ALA A 133 9.11 -13.88 -12.58
C ALA A 133 8.72 -13.96 -11.10
N MET A 134 8.29 -15.13 -10.61
CA MET A 134 7.90 -15.31 -9.20
C MET A 134 9.05 -15.03 -8.23
N LYS A 135 10.25 -15.59 -8.45
CA LYS A 135 11.40 -15.36 -7.57
C LYS A 135 11.82 -13.89 -7.54
N ARG A 136 11.80 -13.20 -8.69
CA ARG A 136 12.07 -11.75 -8.75
C ARG A 136 11.05 -10.96 -7.93
N THR A 137 9.76 -11.22 -8.12
CA THR A 137 8.68 -10.51 -7.39
C THR A 137 8.75 -10.71 -5.89
N VAL A 138 9.07 -11.91 -5.41
CA VAL A 138 9.29 -12.18 -3.97
C VAL A 138 10.48 -11.37 -3.44
N GLN A 139 11.64 -11.45 -4.10
CA GLN A 139 12.85 -10.72 -3.68
C GLN A 139 12.68 -9.20 -3.73
N THR A 140 11.97 -8.68 -4.73
CA THR A 140 11.61 -7.26 -4.85
C THR A 140 10.75 -6.81 -3.66
N ALA A 141 9.66 -7.51 -3.37
CA ALA A 141 8.75 -7.12 -2.30
C ALA A 141 9.39 -7.21 -0.89
N LEU A 142 10.31 -8.15 -0.68
CA LEU A 142 11.12 -8.21 0.55
C LEU A 142 12.11 -7.04 0.66
N LYS A 143 12.78 -6.66 -0.42
CA LYS A 143 13.65 -5.45 -0.47
C LYS A 143 12.87 -4.17 -0.20
N ALA A 144 11.61 -4.10 -0.62
CA ALA A 144 10.68 -3.01 -0.32
C ALA A 144 10.11 -3.03 1.12
N GLY A 145 10.57 -3.96 1.98
CA GLY A 145 10.25 -3.99 3.41
C GLY A 145 9.09 -4.89 3.83
N ALA A 146 8.58 -5.78 2.96
CA ALA A 146 7.57 -6.77 3.38
C ALA A 146 8.16 -7.78 4.38
N GLN A 147 7.40 -8.12 5.42
CA GLN A 147 7.82 -9.12 6.42
C GLN A 147 7.61 -10.58 5.95
N GLY A 148 6.88 -10.76 4.85
CA GLY A 148 6.83 -12.02 4.12
C GLY A 148 5.91 -11.96 2.92
N VAL A 149 6.22 -12.76 1.90
CA VAL A 149 5.58 -12.72 0.60
C VAL A 149 5.31 -14.14 0.13
N ARG A 150 4.09 -14.41 -0.31
CA ARG A 150 3.70 -15.64 -0.99
C ARG A 150 3.23 -15.30 -2.39
N VAL A 151 3.85 -15.88 -3.40
CA VAL A 151 3.37 -15.83 -4.80
C VAL A 151 2.98 -17.24 -5.22
N GLN A 152 1.79 -17.40 -5.81
CA GLN A 152 1.32 -18.67 -6.36
C GLN A 152 0.83 -18.46 -7.78
N ALA A 153 1.35 -19.26 -8.72
CA ALA A 153 0.88 -19.34 -10.10
C ALA A 153 0.14 -20.67 -10.32
N SER A 154 -0.89 -20.64 -11.17
CA SER A 154 -1.70 -21.82 -11.49
C SER A 154 -2.26 -21.78 -12.91
N GLY A 155 -2.03 -22.85 -13.68
CA GLY A 155 -2.39 -22.92 -15.10
C GLY A 155 -1.36 -23.73 -15.91
N ARG A 156 -1.34 -23.56 -17.23
CA ARG A 156 -0.38 -24.20 -18.17
C ARG A 156 0.99 -23.51 -18.08
N LEU A 157 1.66 -23.66 -16.94
CA LEU A 157 2.92 -22.98 -16.63
C LEU A 157 4.01 -23.35 -17.64
N GLY A 158 4.60 -22.34 -18.28
CA GLY A 158 5.61 -22.54 -19.34
C GLY A 158 5.09 -23.19 -20.62
N GLY A 159 3.76 -23.24 -20.81
CA GLY A 159 3.14 -23.92 -21.96
C GLY A 159 3.07 -25.43 -21.86
N ALA A 160 3.37 -26.01 -20.70
CA ALA A 160 3.10 -27.42 -20.44
C ALA A 160 1.60 -27.73 -20.57
N ASP A 161 1.28 -28.85 -21.21
CA ASP A 161 -0.11 -29.19 -21.53
C ASP A 161 -0.99 -29.34 -20.28
N MET A 162 -0.54 -30.15 -19.33
CA MET A 162 -1.16 -30.34 -18.02
C MET A 162 -1.00 -29.11 -17.13
N GLY A 163 -2.12 -28.59 -16.59
CA GLY A 163 -2.13 -27.45 -15.68
C GLY A 163 -1.48 -27.76 -14.32
N ARG A 164 -0.48 -26.98 -13.93
CA ARG A 164 0.27 -27.13 -12.67
C ARG A 164 -0.06 -25.99 -11.69
N ARG A 165 0.35 -26.16 -10.42
CA ARG A 165 0.23 -25.16 -9.36
C ARG A 165 1.56 -25.06 -8.64
N GLU A 166 2.22 -23.92 -8.74
CA GLU A 166 3.53 -23.67 -8.15
C GLU A 166 3.47 -22.44 -7.25
N TRP A 167 4.22 -22.43 -6.16
CA TRP A 167 4.24 -21.34 -5.20
C TRP A 167 5.62 -21.14 -4.60
N TYR A 168 5.96 -19.88 -4.40
CA TYR A 168 7.14 -19.45 -3.64
C TYR A 168 6.65 -18.70 -2.40
N LEU A 169 7.31 -18.93 -1.27
CA LEU A 169 7.06 -18.29 0.02
C LEU A 169 8.41 -17.94 0.63
N GLU A 170 8.56 -16.71 1.08
CA GLU A 170 9.77 -16.24 1.76
C GLU A 170 9.33 -15.23 2.85
N GLY A 171 9.99 -15.26 4.02
CA GLY A 171 9.48 -14.59 5.22
C GLY A 171 8.21 -15.23 5.81
N ARG A 172 7.48 -14.47 6.64
CA ARG A 172 6.31 -14.94 7.40
C ARG A 172 5.00 -14.50 6.73
N VAL A 173 4.03 -15.39 6.50
CA VAL A 173 2.67 -15.02 6.01
C VAL A 173 1.58 -15.67 6.88
N PRO A 174 1.18 -15.04 8.00
CA PRO A 174 0.32 -15.66 9.01
C PRO A 174 -1.18 -15.52 8.68
N LEU A 175 -1.67 -16.34 7.75
CA LEU A 175 -3.04 -16.22 7.19
C LEU A 175 -4.17 -16.28 8.24
N HIS A 176 -4.01 -17.09 9.29
CA HIS A 176 -5.01 -17.27 10.35
C HIS A 176 -5.01 -16.16 11.41
N THR A 177 -3.96 -15.34 11.49
CA THR A 177 -3.82 -14.29 12.50
C THR A 177 -4.60 -13.05 12.06
N LEU A 178 -5.72 -12.74 12.73
CA LEU A 178 -6.59 -11.61 12.36
C LEU A 178 -5.90 -10.24 12.46
N ARG A 179 -5.05 -10.04 13.49
CA ARG A 179 -4.27 -8.80 13.67
C ARG A 179 -3.18 -8.56 12.60
N ALA A 180 -2.88 -9.54 11.76
CA ALA A 180 -1.83 -9.41 10.75
C ALA A 180 -2.36 -8.65 9.52
N ASP A 181 -1.67 -7.58 9.10
CA ASP A 181 -1.89 -6.93 7.82
C ASP A 181 -1.39 -7.86 6.71
N VAL A 182 -2.33 -8.56 6.07
CA VAL A 182 -2.08 -9.46 4.95
C VAL A 182 -2.89 -8.95 3.75
N ASP A 183 -2.20 -8.20 2.91
CA ASP A 183 -2.70 -7.75 1.62
C ASP A 183 -2.81 -8.94 0.65
N PHE A 184 -3.79 -8.89 -0.25
CA PHE A 184 -4.08 -9.97 -1.20
C PHE A 184 -4.46 -9.44 -2.57
N GLY A 185 -3.66 -9.83 -3.57
CA GLY A 185 -3.89 -9.55 -4.97
C GLY A 185 -4.10 -10.82 -5.77
N GLN A 186 -4.93 -10.70 -6.82
CA GLN A 186 -5.07 -11.73 -7.84
C GLN A 186 -5.04 -11.09 -9.22
N ALA A 187 -4.40 -11.77 -10.17
CA ALA A 187 -4.32 -11.37 -11.56
C ALA A 187 -4.47 -12.60 -12.46
N THR A 188 -4.90 -12.40 -13.70
CA THR A 188 -4.97 -13.46 -14.71
C THR A 188 -4.10 -13.03 -15.90
N ALA A 189 -3.06 -13.81 -16.17
CA ALA A 189 -2.22 -13.64 -17.36
C ALA A 189 -2.88 -14.37 -18.54
N ARG A 190 -3.08 -13.67 -19.66
CA ARG A 190 -3.64 -14.22 -20.90
C ARG A 190 -2.52 -14.63 -21.85
N THR A 191 -2.07 -15.89 -21.74
CA THR A 191 -1.04 -16.45 -22.64
C THR A 191 -1.67 -17.13 -23.85
N THR A 192 -0.91 -17.33 -24.92
CA THR A 192 -1.38 -17.99 -26.17
C THR A 192 -1.92 -19.41 -25.95
N VAL A 193 -1.46 -20.09 -24.92
CA VAL A 193 -1.87 -21.46 -24.53
C VAL A 193 -2.98 -21.47 -23.47
N GLY A 194 -3.45 -20.31 -23.02
CA GLY A 194 -4.55 -20.17 -22.07
C GLY A 194 -4.27 -19.22 -20.91
N ALA A 195 -5.19 -19.19 -19.95
CA ALA A 195 -5.10 -18.35 -18.76
C ALA A 195 -4.18 -18.95 -17.68
N ILE A 196 -3.36 -18.11 -17.05
CA ILE A 196 -2.61 -18.44 -15.82
C ILE A 196 -3.11 -17.54 -14.70
N GLY A 197 -3.73 -18.13 -13.68
CA GLY A 197 -4.19 -17.44 -12.48
C GLY A 197 -3.06 -17.27 -11.47
N ILE A 198 -2.76 -16.02 -11.13
CA ILE A 198 -1.74 -15.61 -10.17
C ILE A 198 -2.42 -15.10 -8.90
N LYS A 199 -1.90 -15.49 -7.73
CA LYS A 199 -2.34 -15.03 -6.42
C LYS A 199 -1.13 -14.63 -5.58
N VAL A 200 -1.19 -13.44 -4.98
CA VAL A 200 -0.12 -12.87 -4.16
C VAL A 200 -0.68 -12.53 -2.79
N TRP A 201 0.06 -12.88 -1.74
CA TRP A 201 -0.17 -12.43 -0.38
C TRP A 201 1.08 -11.69 0.09
N VAL A 202 0.91 -10.48 0.63
CA VAL A 202 2.00 -9.69 1.23
C VAL A 202 1.65 -9.43 2.68
N TYR A 203 2.51 -9.86 3.59
CA TYR A 203 2.40 -9.56 5.02
C TYR A 203 3.27 -8.34 5.34
N LYS A 204 2.62 -7.25 5.77
CA LYS A 204 3.26 -5.94 6.01
C LYS A 204 3.62 -5.72 7.48
N GLY A 205 2.93 -6.40 8.39
CA GLY A 205 3.19 -6.38 9.83
C GLY A 205 1.96 -6.77 10.66
N ASP A 206 2.10 -6.86 11.98
CA ASP A 206 0.97 -7.01 12.90
C ASP A 206 0.41 -5.61 13.26
N VAL A 207 -0.87 -5.36 12.95
CA VAL A 207 -1.58 -4.13 13.33
C VAL A 207 -2.13 -4.28 14.74
N LEU A 208 -1.57 -3.53 15.68
CA LEU A 208 -2.09 -3.41 17.04
C LEU A 208 -2.89 -2.09 17.13
N PRO A 209 -4.19 -2.10 17.48
CA PRO A 209 -5.00 -0.87 17.58
C PRO A 209 -4.47 0.17 18.59
N SER A 210 -3.73 -0.29 19.61
CA SER A 210 -3.00 0.59 20.54
C SER A 210 -1.80 1.29 19.88
N LEU A 211 -1.18 0.67 18.87
CA LEU A 211 -0.04 1.23 18.15
C LEU A 211 -0.45 2.15 16.99
N SER A 212 -1.62 2.00 16.37
CA SER A 212 -2.09 2.99 15.38
C SER A 212 -2.35 4.33 16.05
N ALA A 213 -3.19 4.35 17.09
CA ALA A 213 -3.48 5.56 17.87
C ALA A 213 -2.23 6.17 18.51
N ASN A 214 -1.22 5.38 18.90
CA ASN A 214 0.04 5.90 19.42
C ASN A 214 1.00 6.37 18.30
N ARG A 215 1.03 5.71 17.13
CA ARG A 215 1.80 6.17 15.97
C ARG A 215 1.24 7.47 15.39
N GLU A 216 -0.06 7.67 15.44
CA GLU A 216 -0.71 8.95 15.10
C GLU A 216 -0.35 10.06 16.10
N LYS A 217 -0.34 9.78 17.41
CA LYS A 217 0.15 10.73 18.42
C LYS A 217 1.62 11.08 18.19
N ILE A 218 2.49 10.09 18.07
CA ILE A 218 3.93 10.27 17.81
C ILE A 218 4.15 11.05 16.50
N ALA A 219 3.39 10.77 15.44
CA ALA A 219 3.48 11.52 14.19
C ALA A 219 2.93 12.95 14.31
N ALA A 220 1.91 13.20 15.13
CA ALA A 220 1.40 14.54 15.42
C ALA A 220 2.39 15.34 16.29
N GLU A 221 2.99 14.71 17.30
CA GLU A 221 4.02 15.28 18.19
C GLU A 221 5.31 15.57 17.41
N ALA A 222 5.76 14.66 16.54
CA ALA A 222 6.89 14.90 15.64
C ALA A 222 6.61 16.03 14.64
N ARG A 223 5.39 16.14 14.10
CA ARG A 223 4.99 17.27 13.24
C ARG A 223 4.91 18.60 13.99
N LEU A 224 4.55 18.56 15.28
CA LEU A 224 4.54 19.73 16.17
C LEU A 224 5.97 20.18 16.51
N ALA A 225 6.85 19.22 16.82
CA ALA A 225 8.28 19.47 17.07
C ALA A 225 9.03 19.96 15.82
N ALA A 226 8.66 19.48 14.63
CA ALA A 226 9.19 19.94 13.35
C ALA A 226 8.61 21.28 12.87
N GLY A 227 7.93 22.05 13.72
CA GLY A 227 7.45 23.40 13.41
C GLY A 227 6.32 23.49 12.36
N GLY A 228 5.66 22.38 12.04
CA GLY A 228 4.56 22.36 11.07
C GLY A 228 3.37 23.21 11.52
N PRO A 229 2.57 23.77 10.59
CA PRO A 229 1.47 24.67 10.92
C PRO A 229 0.42 23.95 11.78
N ALA A 230 0.38 24.30 13.07
CA ALA A 230 -0.49 23.66 14.04
C ALA A 230 -1.97 23.94 13.71
N LYS A 231 -2.68 22.92 13.20
CA LYS A 231 -4.15 22.93 13.14
C LYS A 231 -4.67 23.16 14.56
N ARG A 232 -5.19 24.37 14.82
CA ARG A 232 -5.67 24.80 16.13
C ARG A 232 -6.62 23.74 16.69
N ARG A 233 -6.30 23.18 17.87
CA ARG A 233 -7.22 22.28 18.59
C ARG A 233 -8.57 22.98 18.72
N ALA A 234 -9.65 22.29 18.37
CA ALA A 234 -10.99 22.81 18.66
C ALA A 234 -11.10 23.02 20.19
N PRO A 235 -11.56 24.21 20.66
CA PRO A 235 -11.74 24.45 22.08
C PRO A 235 -12.74 23.44 22.66
N SER A 236 -12.51 23.03 23.91
CA SER A 236 -13.39 22.07 24.59
C SER A 236 -14.82 22.62 24.70
N PRO A 237 -15.85 21.76 24.86
CA PRO A 237 -17.23 22.23 25.05
C PRO A 237 -17.37 23.22 26.20
N LYS A 238 -16.60 23.06 27.28
CA LYS A 238 -16.53 23.99 28.40
C LYS A 238 -15.95 25.36 27.98
N ALA A 239 -14.82 25.39 27.26
CA ALA A 239 -14.24 26.64 26.77
C ALA A 239 -15.15 27.36 25.77
N ARG A 240 -15.96 26.62 24.97
CA ARG A 240 -17.02 27.21 24.14
C ARG A 240 -18.16 27.80 24.98
N ALA A 241 -18.58 27.14 26.06
CA ALA A 241 -19.60 27.69 26.96
C ALA A 241 -19.09 28.95 27.68
N GLU A 242 -17.82 28.96 28.13
CA GLU A 242 -17.18 30.11 28.76
C GLU A 242 -16.97 31.28 27.78
N GLN A 243 -16.72 31.01 26.50
CA GLN A 243 -16.67 32.06 25.45
C GLN A 243 -18.07 32.56 25.02
N ALA A 244 -19.09 31.71 25.09
CA ALA A 244 -20.48 32.11 24.80
C ALA A 244 -21.12 32.90 25.96
N ALA A 245 -20.73 32.61 27.20
CA ALA A 245 -21.06 33.40 28.40
C ALA A 245 -20.18 34.66 28.49
N GLY A 246 -20.19 35.46 27.42
CA GLY A 246 -19.26 36.56 27.18
C GLY A 246 -19.13 37.56 28.34
N ALA A 247 -17.93 38.13 28.47
CA ALA A 247 -17.53 38.95 29.60
C ALA A 247 -18.26 40.30 29.65
N ASP A 248 -19.44 40.33 30.26
CA ASP A 248 -20.12 41.57 30.62
C ASP A 248 -20.70 41.52 32.05
N ARG A 249 -19.88 41.97 33.00
CA ARG A 249 -20.30 42.34 34.36
C ARG A 249 -19.56 43.60 34.79
N SER A 250 -20.11 44.74 34.39
CA SER A 250 -19.83 46.02 35.05
C SER A 250 -19.97 45.89 36.57
N SER A 251 -19.05 46.50 37.32
CA SER A 251 -18.98 46.38 38.78
C SER A 251 -20.15 47.08 39.47
N ARG A 252 -21.26 46.38 39.66
CA ARG A 252 -22.36 46.85 40.49
C ARG A 252 -22.12 46.46 41.95
N LEU A 253 -21.58 47.41 42.71
CA LEU A 253 -21.42 47.33 44.16
C LEU A 253 -22.80 47.11 44.79
N ILE A 254 -23.00 45.98 45.48
CA ILE A 254 -24.18 45.73 46.32
C ILE A 254 -23.67 45.29 47.68
N GLU A 255 -23.81 46.17 48.66
CA GLU A 255 -23.45 45.93 50.05
C GLU A 255 -24.58 45.17 50.74
N ALA A 256 -24.32 43.91 51.11
CA ALA A 256 -25.22 43.08 51.91
C ALA A 256 -24.37 42.21 52.84
N GLY A 257 -24.35 42.55 54.13
CA GLY A 257 -23.52 41.88 55.14
C GLY A 257 -24.01 40.47 55.52
N GLY A 258 -23.11 39.58 55.93
CA GLY A 258 -23.48 38.20 56.25
C GLY A 258 -22.38 37.29 56.79
N GLY A 259 -21.82 37.60 57.96
CA GLY A 259 -21.23 36.60 58.89
C GLY A 259 -19.97 35.82 58.48
N LYS A 260 -18.86 36.05 59.21
CA LYS A 260 -17.75 35.07 59.27
C LYS A 260 -18.26 33.75 59.87
N ARG A 261 -18.03 32.61 59.21
CA ARG A 261 -17.81 31.32 59.89
C ARG A 261 -16.70 30.52 59.22
N LEU A 262 -15.62 30.33 59.98
CA LEU A 262 -14.68 29.22 59.83
C LEU A 262 -15.44 27.93 60.19
N VAL A 263 -15.21 26.84 59.47
CA VAL A 263 -15.62 25.49 59.88
C VAL A 263 -14.40 24.58 59.78
N GLU A 264 -13.96 24.10 60.93
CA GLU A 264 -12.81 23.22 61.09
C GLU A 264 -13.22 21.72 60.98
N ALA A 265 -12.27 20.80 61.13
CA ALA A 265 -12.45 19.41 60.75
C ALA A 265 -13.04 18.49 61.84
N GLY A 266 -13.78 17.46 61.39
CA GLY A 266 -13.91 16.17 62.08
C GLY A 266 -15.12 15.98 63.01
N GLY A 267 -15.67 14.75 63.05
CA GLY A 267 -16.78 14.40 63.95
C GLY A 267 -17.65 13.21 63.53
N GLY A 268 -17.05 12.08 63.12
CA GLY A 268 -17.75 10.96 62.47
C GLY A 268 -18.78 10.17 63.31
N LYS A 269 -19.29 9.07 62.75
CA LYS A 269 -20.05 8.06 63.50
C LYS A 269 -19.74 6.63 63.03
N ARG A 270 -19.43 5.74 63.99
CA ARG A 270 -19.28 4.28 63.79
C ARG A 270 -20.57 3.57 64.20
N THR A 271 -20.93 2.48 63.52
CA THR A 271 -21.82 1.43 64.02
C THR A 271 -21.43 0.08 63.40
N GLY A 272 -21.79 -1.03 64.07
CA GLY A 272 -21.68 -2.40 63.51
C GLY A 272 -20.29 -3.03 63.60
N GLY A 273 -20.22 -4.25 64.15
CA GLY A 273 -19.03 -5.09 64.13
C GLY A 273 -19.13 -6.19 63.06
N GLY A 274 -17.99 -6.59 62.49
CA GLY A 274 -17.92 -7.70 61.54
C GLY A 274 -16.55 -7.80 60.88
N LYS A 275 -15.85 -8.93 61.05
CA LYS A 275 -14.57 -9.17 60.38
C LYS A 275 -14.79 -9.38 58.87
N ARG A 276 -14.03 -8.69 58.02
CA ARG A 276 -13.40 -9.34 56.86
C ARG A 276 -11.96 -8.86 56.67
N LEU A 277 -11.07 -9.83 56.70
CA LEU A 277 -9.69 -9.73 56.24
C LEU A 277 -9.69 -9.75 54.70
N ILE A 278 -9.10 -8.75 54.07
CA ILE A 278 -8.46 -8.91 52.75
C ILE A 278 -7.10 -8.20 52.85
N GLU A 279 -6.05 -8.96 52.57
CA GLU A 279 -4.67 -8.53 52.61
C GLU A 279 -4.23 -8.04 51.22
N ALA A 280 -3.53 -6.91 51.17
CA ALA A 280 -3.04 -6.30 49.92
C ALA A 280 -1.58 -5.83 50.08
N GLY A 281 -0.68 -6.80 50.31
CA GLY A 281 0.76 -6.55 50.32
C GLY A 281 1.35 -6.41 48.91
N GLY A 282 2.67 -6.17 48.82
CA GLY A 282 3.46 -6.44 47.60
C GLY A 282 4.04 -5.23 46.84
N GLY A 283 3.86 -4.00 47.29
CA GLY A 283 4.53 -2.83 46.68
C GLY A 283 6.00 -2.73 47.09
N LYS A 284 6.94 -3.31 46.33
CA LYS A 284 8.39 -3.12 46.55
C LYS A 284 8.75 -1.63 46.46
N ARG A 285 9.52 -1.13 47.43
CA ARG A 285 10.09 0.23 47.38
C ARG A 285 11.08 0.34 46.22
N LYS A 286 11.16 1.51 45.59
CA LYS A 286 12.24 1.83 44.65
C LYS A 286 13.56 1.98 45.44
N PRO A 287 14.70 1.52 44.91
CA PRO A 287 16.00 1.77 45.53
C PRO A 287 16.30 3.27 45.55
N SER A 288 17.13 3.68 46.50
CA SER A 288 17.66 5.03 46.64
C SER A 288 18.76 5.32 45.62
N VAL A 289 19.10 6.60 45.49
CA VAL A 289 20.15 7.08 44.56
C VAL A 289 21.56 6.65 44.99
N ALA A 290 21.73 6.07 46.19
CA ALA A 290 22.98 5.45 46.63
C ALA A 290 23.11 4.00 46.11
N GLU A 291 22.06 3.18 46.31
CA GLU A 291 22.03 1.78 45.88
C GLU A 291 22.16 1.65 44.34
N ALA A 292 21.48 2.53 43.59
CA ALA A 292 21.59 2.60 42.13
C ALA A 292 22.95 3.14 41.61
N LYS A 293 23.87 3.53 42.50
CA LYS A 293 25.26 3.87 42.14
C LYS A 293 26.22 2.72 42.43
N SER A 294 26.08 2.03 43.56
CA SER A 294 26.86 0.81 43.82
C SER A 294 26.62 -0.24 42.74
N GLU A 295 25.35 -0.48 42.34
CA GLU A 295 25.02 -1.40 41.24
C GLU A 295 25.70 -1.00 39.90
N LEU A 296 25.94 0.29 39.67
CA LEU A 296 26.57 0.79 38.45
C LEU A 296 28.11 0.64 38.47
N ASP A 297 28.73 0.83 39.63
CA ASP A 297 30.18 0.75 39.80
C ASP A 297 30.67 -0.70 40.06
N GLU A 298 29.81 -1.60 40.55
CA GLU A 298 30.02 -3.06 40.52
C GLU A 298 30.00 -3.58 39.08
N ALA A 299 28.95 -3.25 38.30
CA ALA A 299 28.82 -3.65 36.89
C ALA A 299 29.92 -3.07 35.96
N ARG A 300 30.75 -2.14 36.45
CA ARG A 300 31.96 -1.66 35.77
C ARG A 300 33.21 -2.51 36.07
N GLN A 301 33.29 -3.12 37.25
CA GLN A 301 34.43 -3.94 37.66
C GLN A 301 34.42 -5.29 36.95
N ASP A 302 33.25 -5.89 36.77
CA ASP A 302 33.05 -7.13 36.00
C ASP A 302 33.63 -7.05 34.57
N VAL A 303 33.53 -5.88 33.92
CA VAL A 303 34.02 -5.65 32.55
C VAL A 303 35.55 -5.55 32.48
N THR A 304 36.23 -5.39 33.62
CA THR A 304 37.69 -5.12 33.69
C THR A 304 38.55 -6.32 34.09
N THR A 305 37.99 -7.54 34.17
CA THR A 305 38.75 -8.76 34.44
C THR A 305 38.97 -9.60 33.17
N PRO A 306 40.20 -9.65 32.61
CA PRO A 306 40.51 -10.51 31.47
C PRO A 306 40.73 -11.95 31.94
N THR A 307 39.96 -12.91 31.40
CA THR A 307 40.22 -14.34 31.60
C THR A 307 41.24 -14.85 30.58
N GLU A 308 42.19 -15.66 31.04
CA GLU A 308 43.30 -16.23 30.27
C GLU A 308 43.01 -17.70 29.84
N GLU A 309 43.83 -18.26 28.94
CA GLU A 309 43.76 -19.61 28.34
C GLU A 309 42.57 -19.87 27.37
N ALA A 310 42.63 -20.67 26.28
CA ALA A 310 43.69 -21.12 25.33
C ALA A 310 42.95 -21.75 24.10
N LYS A 311 43.48 -22.41 23.05
CA LYS A 311 44.83 -22.83 22.59
C LYS A 311 44.78 -23.16 21.06
N PRO A 312 45.64 -22.63 20.16
CA PRO A 312 45.62 -22.96 18.72
C PRO A 312 46.76 -23.91 18.27
N ALA A 313 46.48 -24.82 17.33
CA ALA A 313 47.44 -25.73 16.64
C ALA A 313 46.80 -26.33 15.35
N PRO A 314 47.52 -27.02 14.43
CA PRO A 314 47.96 -26.34 13.19
C PRO A 314 47.75 -27.12 11.86
N SER A 315 47.76 -26.40 10.73
CA SER A 315 48.01 -26.89 9.35
C SER A 315 47.89 -25.71 8.36
N GLU A 316 48.54 -25.66 7.20
CA GLU A 316 49.73 -26.36 6.68
C GLU A 316 50.35 -25.43 5.61
N GLU A 317 51.68 -25.39 5.48
CA GLU A 317 52.31 -24.74 4.32
C GLU A 317 52.39 -25.71 3.14
N THR A 318 52.11 -25.25 1.92
CA THR A 318 52.54 -25.97 0.71
C THR A 318 53.01 -24.97 -0.34
N LYS A 319 54.20 -25.23 -0.89
CA LYS A 319 55.00 -24.30 -1.68
C LYS A 319 55.23 -24.88 -3.06
N THR A 320 54.59 -24.31 -4.09
CA THR A 320 54.84 -24.67 -5.49
C THR A 320 55.05 -23.45 -6.38
N THR A 321 56.15 -23.53 -7.12
CA THR A 321 56.75 -22.71 -8.17
C THR A 321 55.82 -21.81 -9.01
N PRO A 322 56.25 -20.58 -9.39
CA PRO A 322 55.57 -19.77 -10.40
C PRO A 322 55.88 -20.24 -11.83
N GLU A 323 54.88 -20.16 -12.71
CA GLU A 323 55.03 -20.34 -14.16
C GLU A 323 54.87 -18.99 -14.88
N ALA A 324 55.54 -18.80 -16.01
CA ALA A 324 55.60 -17.52 -16.72
C ALA A 324 55.03 -17.61 -18.13
N ALA A 325 54.06 -16.76 -18.47
CA ALA A 325 53.55 -16.59 -19.83
C ALA A 325 53.07 -15.15 -20.10
N GLU A 326 53.70 -14.55 -21.11
CA GLU A 326 53.31 -13.50 -22.08
C GLU A 326 52.39 -12.30 -21.73
N THR A 327 52.79 -11.18 -22.36
CA THR A 327 52.14 -9.87 -22.40
C THR A 327 50.83 -9.84 -23.20
N PRO A 328 49.79 -9.11 -22.77
CA PRO A 328 48.64 -8.79 -23.61
C PRO A 328 48.95 -7.60 -24.56
N ALA A 329 48.75 -7.79 -25.86
CA ALA A 329 48.81 -6.72 -26.86
C ALA A 329 47.39 -6.39 -27.37
N ALA A 330 47.05 -5.10 -27.43
CA ALA A 330 45.82 -4.61 -28.05
C ALA A 330 45.99 -4.43 -29.56
N PRO A 331 44.86 -4.26 -30.29
CA PRO A 331 44.82 -3.15 -31.25
C PRO A 331 43.55 -2.29 -31.13
N GLU A 332 43.76 -1.00 -30.89
CA GLU A 332 43.08 0.07 -31.61
C GLU A 332 43.46 0.01 -33.11
N SER A 333 42.75 0.61 -34.07
CA SER A 333 41.54 1.45 -34.05
C SER A 333 40.76 1.25 -35.37
N ALA A 334 39.55 1.78 -35.46
CA ALA A 334 38.84 1.94 -36.74
C ALA A 334 39.03 3.37 -37.26
N GLU A 335 39.48 3.53 -38.50
CA GLU A 335 39.36 4.79 -39.25
C GLU A 335 38.60 4.59 -40.56
N THR A 336 37.90 5.64 -40.97
CA THR A 336 36.97 5.62 -42.10
C THR A 336 37.58 6.30 -43.32
N LYS A 337 37.21 5.82 -44.52
CA LYS A 337 37.41 6.59 -45.75
C LYS A 337 36.29 6.35 -46.75
N ALA A 338 35.58 7.42 -47.08
CA ALA A 338 34.66 7.54 -48.20
C ALA A 338 35.36 8.37 -49.32
N THR A 339 34.90 8.51 -50.57
CA THR A 339 33.65 8.08 -51.24
C THR A 339 34.00 7.74 -52.73
N PRO A 340 33.28 8.19 -53.79
CA PRO A 340 32.12 7.54 -54.43
C PRO A 340 32.32 7.16 -55.93
N GLU A 341 31.53 6.21 -56.46
CA GLU A 341 31.06 6.05 -57.86
C GLU A 341 30.10 4.81 -57.90
N ALA A 342 29.13 4.59 -58.82
CA ALA A 342 28.33 5.43 -59.73
C ALA A 342 27.14 4.58 -60.30
N ALA A 343 26.18 5.18 -61.02
CA ALA A 343 25.00 4.58 -61.70
C ALA A 343 23.90 3.95 -60.77
N ALA A 344 22.60 4.31 -60.85
CA ALA A 344 21.58 4.14 -61.92
C ALA A 344 21.10 2.67 -62.09
N THR A 345 19.80 2.31 -62.16
CA THR A 345 18.57 3.06 -62.55
C THR A 345 17.33 2.53 -61.77
N PRO A 346 16.29 3.34 -61.45
CA PRO A 346 15.03 2.85 -60.88
C PRO A 346 14.07 2.24 -61.93
N VAL A 347 13.26 1.26 -61.52
CA VAL A 347 12.17 0.68 -62.33
C VAL A 347 10.84 1.34 -61.95
N ALA A 348 10.06 1.76 -62.95
CA ALA A 348 8.69 2.24 -62.81
C ALA A 348 7.67 1.19 -63.33
N PRO A 349 6.42 1.18 -62.83
CA PRO A 349 5.34 0.39 -63.40
C PRO A 349 4.65 1.12 -64.57
N GLU A 350 4.23 0.38 -65.58
CA GLU A 350 3.39 0.87 -66.70
C GLU A 350 1.89 0.76 -66.35
N PRO A 351 1.01 1.61 -66.93
CA PRO A 351 -0.44 1.56 -66.77
C PRO A 351 -1.18 0.94 -67.98
N ASP A 352 -2.48 0.71 -67.78
CA ASP A 352 -3.57 0.60 -68.78
C ASP A 352 -3.48 -0.43 -69.94
N ASP A 353 -4.49 -1.31 -70.03
CA ASP A 353 -5.51 -1.16 -71.08
C ASP A 353 -6.83 -1.89 -70.72
N VAL A 354 -7.92 -1.58 -71.44
CA VAL A 354 -9.28 -2.12 -71.26
C VAL A 354 -9.84 -2.55 -72.63
N PRO A 355 -10.72 -3.57 -72.69
CA PRO A 355 -11.92 -3.36 -73.51
C PRO A 355 -13.22 -3.85 -72.85
N ALA A 356 -14.32 -3.21 -73.23
CA ALA A 356 -15.67 -3.40 -72.70
C ALA A 356 -16.48 -4.51 -73.42
N ALA A 357 -17.60 -4.93 -72.81
CA ALA A 357 -18.76 -5.50 -73.50
C ALA A 357 -20.07 -5.30 -72.69
N ASP A 358 -21.18 -5.17 -73.41
CA ASP A 358 -22.54 -4.73 -73.03
C ASP A 358 -23.30 -5.42 -71.87
N ALA A 359 -24.22 -4.65 -71.23
CA ALA A 359 -25.65 -4.97 -70.95
C ALA A 359 -26.26 -3.90 -69.99
N THR A 360 -26.93 -2.82 -70.42
CA THR A 360 -28.34 -2.67 -70.89
C THR A 360 -29.45 -2.89 -69.85
N ALA A 361 -30.36 -1.90 -69.71
CA ALA A 361 -31.65 -1.90 -68.98
C ALA A 361 -31.58 -2.01 -67.43
N THR A 362 -32.47 -1.44 -66.60
CA THR A 362 -33.59 -0.45 -66.70
C THR A 362 -33.79 0.09 -65.26
N ASP A 363 -33.91 1.38 -64.95
CA ASP A 363 -35.01 2.36 -65.19
C ASP A 363 -36.13 2.35 -64.10
N GLU A 364 -36.76 3.51 -63.87
CA GLU A 364 -37.79 3.85 -62.84
C GLU A 364 -37.33 3.74 -61.35
N GLU A 365 -37.61 4.60 -60.36
CA GLU A 365 -38.54 5.72 -60.02
C GLU A 365 -39.47 5.38 -58.83
N SER A 366 -39.60 6.32 -57.88
CA SER A 366 -40.44 6.29 -56.65
C SER A 366 -40.16 5.15 -55.63
N GLU A 367 -40.46 5.30 -54.33
CA GLU A 367 -41.17 6.35 -53.58
C GLU A 367 -40.45 6.69 -52.25
#